data_AF-U6MHW3-F1
#
_entry.id   AF-U6MHW3-F1
#
_cell.length_a   1.000
_cell.length_b   1.000
_cell.length_c   1.000
_cell.angle_alpha   90.00
_cell.angle_beta   90.00
_cell.angle_gamma   90.00
#
_symmetry.space_group_name_H-M   'P 1'
#
loop_
_entity.id
_entity.type
_entity.pdbx_description
1 polymer ?
#
loop_
_entity_poly.entity_id
_entity_poly.type
_entity_poly.pdbx_seq_one_letter_code
_entity_poly.pdbx_strand_id
1 'polypeptide(L)'
;RYPDVLVHRSLAALIEGKQKPPLDVEATEAICNVCNDINKNMREADKACGLAVLNIYLRRQKEAMDTIGVVLSVDEHSLSVFLPEVDSEIVRETGIK
;
A
#
# COMPACT_ATOMS: atom_id res chain seq x y z
N ARG A 1 -15.30 -1.88 3.35
CA ARG A 1 -14.35 -1.04 4.13
C ARG A 1 -15.14 -0.34 5.23
N TYR A 2 -14.54 -0.01 6.38
CA TYR A 2 -15.28 0.65 7.47
C TYR A 2 -15.93 2.00 7.05
N PRO A 3 -15.28 2.83 6.21
CA PRO A 3 -15.93 4.02 5.65
C PRO A 3 -17.25 3.73 4.91
N ASP A 4 -17.34 2.62 4.16
CA ASP A 4 -18.56 2.25 3.44
C ASP A 4 -19.72 2.00 4.41
N VAL A 5 -19.44 1.40 5.57
CA VAL A 5 -20.43 1.17 6.63
C VAL A 5 -20.99 2.48 7.18
N LEU A 6 -20.15 3.50 7.35
CA LEU A 6 -20.58 4.83 7.77
C LEU A 6 -21.50 5.45 6.73
N VAL A 7 -21.13 5.37 5.44
CA VAL A 7 -21.95 5.88 4.33
C VAL A 7 -23.31 5.19 4.28
N HIS A 8 -23.35 3.85 4.41
CA HIS A 8 -24.61 3.09 4.42
C HIS A 8 -25.50 3.49 5.60
N ARG A 9 -24.93 3.67 6.80
CA ARG A 9 -25.68 4.10 7.99
C ARG A 9 -26.22 5.53 7.85
N SER A 10 -25.42 6.43 7.28
CA SER A 10 -25.85 7.81 6.99
C SER A 10 -26.96 7.85 5.94
N LEU A 11 -26.84 7.04 4.88
CA LEU A 11 -27.86 6.94 3.83
C LEU A 11 -29.17 6.35 4.38
N ALA A 12 -29.10 5.31 5.21
CA ALA A 12 -30.28 4.75 5.88
C ALA A 12 -30.99 5.77 6.77
N ALA A 13 -30.24 6.58 7.53
CA ALA A 13 -30.81 7.64 8.37
C ALA A 13 -31.55 8.71 7.55
N LEU A 14 -31.05 9.05 6.36
CA LEU A 14 -31.71 9.98 5.43
C LEU A 14 -33.02 9.39 4.87
N ILE A 15 -33.02 8.12 4.49
CA ILE A 15 -34.21 7.43 3.96
C ILE A 15 -35.30 7.33 5.04
N GLU A 16 -34.92 7.08 6.30
CA GLU A 16 -35.83 7.00 7.45
C GLU A 16 -36.33 8.37 7.95
N GLY A 17 -35.94 9.47 7.32
CA GLY A 17 -36.39 10.82 7.68
C GLY A 17 -35.81 11.36 8.99
N LYS A 18 -34.69 10.80 9.48
CA LYS A 18 -34.03 11.31 10.67
C LYS A 18 -33.35 12.65 10.36
N GLN A 19 -33.72 13.71 11.08
CA GLN A 19 -33.19 15.06 10.86
C GLN A 19 -31.72 15.24 11.27
N LYS A 20 -31.16 14.32 12.07
CA LYS A 20 -29.80 14.44 12.60
C LYS A 20 -28.93 13.29 12.09
N PRO A 21 -27.71 13.57 11.58
CA PRO A 21 -26.78 12.52 11.19
C PRO A 21 -26.45 11.62 12.40
N PRO A 22 -26.13 10.33 12.15
CA PRO A 22 -25.87 9.36 13.22
C PRO A 22 -24.60 9.66 14.03
N LEU A 23 -23.72 10.53 13.54
CA LEU A 23 -22.47 10.91 14.18
C LEU A 23 -22.30 12.43 14.12
N ASP A 24 -21.64 12.98 15.14
CA ASP A 24 -21.19 14.36 15.16
C ASP A 24 -19.98 14.56 14.23
N VAL A 25 -19.72 15.81 13.84
CA VAL A 25 -18.63 16.16 12.91
C VAL A 25 -17.28 15.76 13.49
N GLU A 26 -17.02 16.09 14.76
CA GLU A 26 -15.77 15.76 15.45
C GLU A 26 -15.55 14.24 15.55
N ALA A 27 -16.61 13.49 15.88
CA ALA A 27 -16.56 12.04 15.95
C ALA A 27 -16.28 11.41 14.56
N THR A 28 -16.85 12.00 13.51
CA THR A 28 -16.65 11.53 12.13
C THR A 28 -15.21 11.77 11.67
N GLU A 29 -14.64 12.93 11.98
CA GLU A 29 -13.26 13.26 11.63
C GLU A 29 -12.25 12.34 12.35
N ALA A 30 -12.45 12.09 13.64
CA ALA A 30 -11.62 11.15 14.40
C ALA A 30 -11.63 9.74 13.77
N ILE A 31 -12.79 9.26 13.37
CA ILE A 31 -12.94 7.94 12.72
C ILE A 31 -12.27 7.93 11.32
N CYS A 32 -12.41 9.00 10.56
CA CYS A 32 -11.76 9.14 9.25
C CYS A 32 -10.24 9.08 9.37
N ASN A 33 -9.65 9.77 10.35
CA ASN A 33 -8.21 9.74 10.59
C ASN A 33 -7.71 8.33 10.91
N VAL A 34 -8.40 7.62 11.81
CA VAL A 34 -8.08 6.21 12.12
C VAL A 34 -8.19 5.32 10.88
N CYS A 35 -9.23 5.51 10.05
CA CYS A 35 -9.40 4.72 8.82
C CYS A 35 -8.27 5.00 7.82
N ASN A 36 -7.80 6.24 7.72
CA ASN A 36 -6.69 6.63 6.86
C ASN A 36 -5.38 6.01 7.33
N ASP A 37 -5.11 6.05 8.63
CA ASP A 37 -3.92 5.44 9.24
C ASP A 37 -3.90 3.93 9.02
N ILE A 38 -5.04 3.25 9.25
CA ILE A 38 -5.16 1.81 8.99
C ILE A 38 -4.92 1.50 7.51
N ASN A 39 -5.49 2.29 6.59
CA ASN A 39 -5.31 2.05 5.15
C ASN A 39 -3.85 2.27 4.71
N LYS A 40 -3.17 3.28 5.26
CA LYS A 40 -1.75 3.51 5.04
C LYS A 40 -0.92 2.31 5.56
N ASN A 41 -1.15 1.91 6.81
CA ASN A 41 -0.44 0.80 7.44
C ASN A 41 -0.70 -0.53 6.70
N MET A 42 -1.92 -0.76 6.23
CA MET A 42 -2.26 -1.94 5.43
C MET A 42 -1.47 -1.96 4.12
N ARG A 43 -1.36 -0.83 3.40
CA ARG A 43 -0.58 -0.75 2.16
C ARG A 43 0.91 -0.97 2.41
N GLU A 44 1.45 -0.41 3.49
CA GLU A 44 2.85 -0.61 3.87
C GLU A 44 3.13 -2.06 4.26
N ALA A 45 2.24 -2.68 5.04
CA ALA A 45 2.35 -4.08 5.43
C ALA A 45 2.23 -5.04 4.22
N ASP A 46 1.32 -4.75 3.29
CA ASP A 46 1.14 -5.55 2.07
C ASP A 46 2.38 -5.49 1.18
N LYS A 47 2.96 -4.29 0.98
CA LYS A 47 4.24 -4.11 0.29
C LYS A 47 5.37 -4.89 0.96
N ALA A 48 5.50 -4.78 2.28
CA ALA A 48 6.52 -5.48 3.05
C ALA A 48 6.36 -7.01 2.95
N CYS A 49 5.12 -7.50 2.99
CA CYS A 49 4.79 -8.91 2.82
C CYS A 49 5.17 -9.40 1.42
N GLY A 50 4.80 -8.66 0.37
CA GLY A 50 5.19 -8.98 -1.00
C GLY A 50 6.70 -9.12 -1.17
N LEU A 51 7.47 -8.17 -0.64
CA LEU A 51 8.94 -8.24 -0.65
C LEU A 51 9.49 -9.42 0.16
N ALA A 52 8.90 -9.74 1.31
CA ALA A 52 9.33 -10.88 2.13
C ALA A 52 9.11 -12.21 1.40
N VAL A 53 7.93 -12.39 0.80
CA VAL A 53 7.60 -13.59 0.02
C VAL A 53 8.51 -13.71 -1.20
N LEU A 54 8.77 -12.60 -1.91
CA LEU A 54 9.70 -12.57 -3.02
C LEU A 54 11.12 -12.97 -2.60
N ASN A 55 11.61 -12.42 -1.48
CA ASN A 55 12.92 -12.79 -0.94
C ASN A 55 13.02 -14.29 -0.62
N ILE A 56 11.95 -14.89 -0.08
CA ILE A 56 11.90 -16.34 0.16
C ILE A 56 11.94 -17.11 -1.16
N TYR A 57 11.20 -16.65 -2.17
CA TYR A 57 11.17 -17.26 -3.50
C TYR A 57 12.56 -17.25 -4.16
N LEU A 58 13.21 -16.07 -4.21
CA LEU A 58 14.54 -15.92 -4.79
C LEU A 58 15.59 -16.76 -4.06
N ARG A 59 15.55 -16.83 -2.72
CA ARG A 59 16.47 -17.66 -1.93
C ARG A 59 16.28 -19.16 -2.12
N ARG A 60 15.08 -19.62 -2.52
CA ARG A 60 14.82 -21.03 -2.79
C ARG A 60 15.34 -21.47 -4.16
N GLN A 61 15.51 -20.56 -5.10
CA GLN A 61 16.09 -20.89 -6.38
C GLN A 61 17.60 -21.10 -6.25
N LYS A 62 18.11 -22.13 -6.92
CA LYS A 62 19.54 -22.49 -6.90
C LYS A 62 20.37 -21.73 -7.94
N GLU A 63 19.70 -21.17 -8.94
CA GLU A 63 20.32 -20.42 -10.04
C GLU A 63 19.82 -18.98 -10.01
N ALA A 64 20.68 -18.05 -10.43
CA ALA A 64 20.31 -16.65 -10.54
C ALA A 64 19.34 -16.48 -11.70
N MET A 65 18.23 -15.77 -11.47
CA MET A 65 17.30 -15.41 -12.55
C MET A 65 17.88 -14.25 -13.35
N ASP A 66 18.09 -14.46 -14.64
CA ASP A 66 18.34 -13.40 -15.59
C ASP A 66 17.01 -12.82 -16.08
N THR A 67 16.75 -11.55 -15.77
CA THR A 67 15.52 -10.84 -16.14
C THR A 67 15.87 -9.46 -16.71
N ILE A 68 15.03 -8.99 -17.63
CA ILE A 68 15.11 -7.64 -18.21
C ILE A 68 14.47 -6.64 -17.25
N GLY A 69 15.19 -5.58 -16.88
CA GLY A 69 14.70 -4.49 -16.06
C GLY A 69 14.57 -3.17 -16.82
N VAL A 70 13.57 -2.36 -16.46
CA VAL A 70 13.36 -1.00 -16.97
C VAL A 70 13.88 0.00 -15.95
N VAL A 71 14.79 0.88 -16.36
CA VAL A 71 15.31 1.94 -15.47
C VAL A 71 14.24 3.02 -15.27
N LEU A 72 13.89 3.30 -14.02
CA LEU A 72 12.89 4.33 -13.67
C LEU A 72 13.56 5.66 -13.33
N SER A 73 14.63 5.64 -12.53
CA SER A 73 15.42 6.81 -12.16
C SER A 73 16.91 6.48 -12.08
N VAL A 74 17.72 7.50 -12.38
CA VAL A 74 19.17 7.45 -12.29
C VAL A 74 19.59 8.57 -11.33
N ASP A 75 20.16 8.19 -10.20
CA ASP A 75 20.80 9.11 -9.26
C ASP A 75 22.33 9.02 -9.39
N GLU A 76 23.07 9.93 -8.74
CA GLU A 76 24.54 10.00 -8.86
C GLU A 76 25.26 8.69 -8.47
N HIS A 77 24.66 7.88 -7.59
CA HIS A 77 25.24 6.66 -7.03
C HIS A 77 24.29 5.46 -6.99
N SER A 78 23.11 5.55 -7.61
CA SER A 78 22.14 4.45 -7.61
C SER A 78 21.26 4.47 -8.86
N LEU A 79 20.78 3.28 -9.22
CA LEU A 79 19.82 3.06 -10.30
C LEU A 79 18.60 2.39 -9.70
N SER A 80 17.43 3.00 -9.89
CA SER A 80 16.16 2.32 -9.62
C SER A 80 15.73 1.58 -10.88
N VAL A 81 15.56 0.27 -10.74
CA VAL A 81 15.20 -0.61 -11.87
C VAL A 81 13.93 -1.36 -11.50
N PHE A 82 12.92 -1.23 -12.34
CA PHE A 82 11.70 -2.00 -12.27
C PHE A 82 11.86 -3.32 -13.01
N LEU A 83 11.49 -4.43 -12.37
CA LEU A 83 11.52 -5.77 -12.93
C LEU A 83 10.09 -6.22 -13.28
N PRO A 84 9.67 -6.21 -14.57
CA PRO A 84 8.30 -6.51 -14.96
C PRO A 84 7.83 -7.93 -14.63
N GLU A 85 8.73 -8.91 -14.68
CA GLU A 85 8.39 -10.32 -14.36
C GLU A 85 8.07 -10.54 -12.88
N VAL A 86 8.53 -9.63 -12.02
CA VAL A 86 8.45 -9.73 -10.56
C VAL A 86 7.58 -8.61 -9.97
N ASP A 87 7.13 -7.68 -10.81
CA ASP A 87 6.40 -6.46 -10.47
C ASP A 87 6.98 -5.75 -9.23
N SER A 88 8.32 -5.63 -9.23
CA SER A 88 9.07 -5.12 -8.08
C SER A 88 10.10 -4.08 -8.54
N GLU A 89 10.17 -2.98 -7.79
CA GLU A 89 11.19 -1.93 -7.95
C GLU A 89 12.37 -2.25 -7.03
N ILE A 90 13.56 -2.39 -7.62
CA ILE A 90 14.79 -2.63 -6.87
C ILE A 90 15.71 -1.42 -7.06
N VAL A 91 16.07 -0.78 -5.95
CA VAL A 91 17.12 0.23 -5.93
C VAL A 91 18.45 -0.50 -5.75
N ARG A 92 19.30 -0.46 -6.77
CA ARG A 92 20.67 -0.96 -6.64
C ARG A 92 21.56 0.22 -6.23
N GLU A 93 21.93 0.27 -4.96
CA GLU A 93 23.04 1.12 -4.51
C GLU A 93 24.34 0.51 -5.03
N THR A 94 25.04 1.22 -5.92
CA THR A 94 26.41 0.83 -6.28
C THR A 94 27.35 1.19 -5.14
N GLY A 95 27.31 0.38 -4.08
CA GLY A 95 28.27 0.45 -2.98
C GLY A 95 29.63 -0.06 -3.45
N ILE A 96 30.51 0.86 -3.84
CA ILE A 96 31.95 0.63 -3.82
C ILE A 96 32.37 0.67 -2.35
N LYS A 97 32.71 -0.50 -1.79
CA LYS A 97 33.62 -0.61 -0.64
C LYS A 97 34.85 -1.39 -1.07
#